data_AF-A0A255IIC4-F1
#
_entry.id   AF-A0A255IIC4-F1
#
_cell.length_a   1.000
_cell.length_b   1.000
_cell.length_c   1.000
_cell.angle_alpha   90.00
_cell.angle_beta   90.00
_cell.angle_gamma   90.00
#
_symmetry.space_group_name_H-M   'P 1'
#
loop_
_entity.id
_entity.type
_entity.pdbx_description
1 polymer ?
#
loop_
_entity_poly.entity_id
_entity_poly.type
_entity_poly.pdbx_seq_one_letter_code
_entity_poly.pdbx_strand_id
1 'polypeptide(L)'
;MENGKIKIDNGIQEVDFVVDKEGNLYIGRGHSYLANGNEVQAAGMMKVNSKGYVRCISGESGHYQPTVAQIKNYPQVIENIGVNTDGSWIRISEFETSMSNYVIDSHVVYNGPIKYMPQ
;
A
#
# COMPACT_ATOMS: atom_id res chain seq x y z
N MET A 1 -2.91 -1.79 16.54
CA MET A 1 -4.11 -2.23 15.79
C MET A 1 -5.08 -2.88 16.76
N GLU A 2 -6.37 -2.91 16.46
CA GLU A 2 -7.38 -3.60 17.28
C GLU A 2 -8.49 -4.13 16.38
N ASN A 3 -8.74 -5.45 16.40
CA ASN A 3 -9.80 -6.11 15.63
C ASN A 3 -9.81 -5.77 14.12
N GLY A 4 -8.67 -5.87 13.43
CA GLY A 4 -8.61 -5.59 11.99
C GLY A 4 -8.51 -4.11 11.61
N LYS A 5 -8.53 -3.20 12.58
CA LYS A 5 -8.56 -1.75 12.37
C LYS A 5 -7.23 -1.07 12.65
N ILE A 6 -6.92 -0.09 11.81
CA ILE A 6 -5.83 0.86 12.01
C ILE A 6 -6.32 1.97 12.94
N LYS A 7 -5.52 2.28 13.98
CA LYS A 7 -5.81 3.41 14.87
C LYS A 7 -5.44 4.70 14.14
N ILE A 8 -6.43 5.54 13.83
CA ILE A 8 -6.23 6.85 13.19
C ILE A 8 -7.05 7.92 13.94
N ASP A 9 -6.53 9.15 13.96
CA ASP A 9 -7.21 10.29 14.57
C ASP A 9 -7.93 11.13 13.50
N ASN A 10 -9.27 11.12 13.52
CA ASN A 10 -10.17 11.91 12.65
C ASN A 10 -10.15 11.62 11.13
N GLY A 11 -11.37 11.52 10.57
CA GLY A 11 -11.62 11.64 9.13
C GLY A 11 -11.22 10.44 8.27
N ILE A 12 -11.48 10.55 6.95
CA ILE A 12 -10.84 9.66 5.98
C ILE A 12 -9.43 10.22 5.75
N GLN A 13 -8.42 9.38 5.91
CA GLN A 13 -7.03 9.75 5.71
C GLN A 13 -6.42 8.98 4.56
N GLU A 14 -5.63 9.68 3.77
CA GLU A 14 -4.70 9.11 2.81
C GLU A 14 -3.30 9.23 3.39
N VAL A 15 -2.61 8.11 3.47
CA VAL A 15 -1.36 7.96 4.21
C VAL A 15 -0.40 7.07 3.43
N ASP A 16 0.88 7.35 3.57
CA ASP A 16 1.92 6.42 3.14
C ASP A 16 1.97 5.25 4.12
N PHE A 17 2.21 4.05 3.60
CA PHE A 17 2.45 2.88 4.42
C PHE A 17 3.70 2.13 3.98
N VAL A 18 4.32 1.46 4.94
CA VAL A 18 5.42 0.52 4.78
C VAL A 18 5.17 -0.70 5.65
N VAL A 19 5.32 -1.90 5.09
CA VAL A 19 5.42 -3.15 5.85
C VAL A 19 6.85 -3.65 5.74
N ASP A 20 7.58 -3.71 6.84
CA ASP A 20 8.97 -4.18 6.84
C ASP A 20 9.07 -5.71 6.69
N LYS A 21 10.30 -6.24 6.61
CA LYS A 21 10.56 -7.68 6.48
C LYS A 21 10.12 -8.50 7.71
N GLU A 22 9.89 -7.87 8.84
CA GLU A 22 9.43 -8.52 10.08
C GLU A 22 7.89 -8.52 10.19
N GLY A 23 7.20 -7.81 9.29
CA GLY A 23 5.75 -7.69 9.31
C GLY A 23 5.24 -6.54 10.18
N ASN A 24 6.10 -5.57 10.51
CA ASN A 24 5.66 -4.36 11.20
C ASN A 24 5.10 -3.35 10.19
N LEU A 25 3.93 -2.80 10.50
CA LEU A 25 3.26 -1.77 9.71
C LEU A 25 3.57 -0.37 10.25
N TYR A 26 4.18 0.44 9.39
CA TYR A 26 4.40 1.86 9.62
C TYR A 26 3.50 2.67 8.70
N ILE A 27 2.82 3.66 9.27
CA ILE A 27 1.90 4.54 8.55
C ILE A 27 2.28 5.98 8.87
N GLY A 28 2.30 6.85 7.87
CA GLY A 28 2.59 8.26 8.06
C GLY A 28 2.84 8.98 6.74
N ARG A 29 3.94 9.74 6.69
CA ARG A 29 4.37 10.49 5.50
C ARG A 29 5.82 10.16 5.17
N GLY A 30 6.07 9.86 3.90
CA GLY A 30 7.38 9.59 3.32
C GLY A 30 7.86 8.15 3.51
N HIS A 31 7.89 7.36 2.44
CA HIS A 31 8.32 5.95 2.50
C HIS A 31 9.76 5.77 3.00
N SER A 32 10.69 6.64 2.61
CA SER A 32 12.09 6.56 3.06
C SER A 32 12.23 6.73 4.57
N TYR A 33 11.42 7.63 5.16
CA TYR A 33 11.38 7.84 6.60
C TYR A 33 10.75 6.63 7.31
N LEU A 34 9.62 6.15 6.80
CA LEU A 34 8.90 5.01 7.36
C LEU A 34 9.70 3.70 7.31
N ALA A 35 10.45 3.47 6.23
CA ALA A 35 11.27 2.28 6.05
C ALA A 35 12.67 2.40 6.67
N ASN A 36 13.09 3.60 7.07
CA ASN A 36 14.43 3.88 7.57
C ASN A 36 15.55 3.38 6.62
N GLY A 37 15.33 3.54 5.31
CA GLY A 37 16.26 3.10 4.26
C GLY A 37 16.34 1.60 4.01
N ASN A 38 15.51 0.78 4.67
CA ASN A 38 15.54 -0.67 4.52
C ASN A 38 14.69 -1.16 3.35
N GLU A 39 14.94 -2.40 2.95
CA GLU A 39 14.02 -3.15 2.11
C GLU A 39 12.73 -3.49 2.85
N VAL A 40 11.64 -3.58 2.09
CA VAL A 40 10.29 -3.74 2.64
C VAL A 40 9.58 -4.92 1.95
N GLN A 41 8.49 -5.41 2.55
CA GLN A 41 7.57 -6.34 1.90
C GLN A 41 6.56 -5.60 1.03
N ALA A 42 6.11 -4.44 1.49
CA ALA A 42 5.17 -3.59 0.77
C ALA A 42 5.41 -2.12 1.14
N ALA A 43 5.28 -1.24 0.15
CA ALA A 43 5.22 0.20 0.36
C ALA A 43 4.23 0.82 -0.63
N GLY A 44 3.52 1.85 -0.21
CA GLY A 44 2.51 2.45 -1.06
C GLY A 44 1.69 3.51 -0.36
N MET A 45 0.54 3.81 -0.91
CA MET A 45 -0.48 4.63 -0.25
C MET A 45 -1.66 3.78 0.17
N MET A 46 -2.28 4.20 1.27
CA MET A 46 -3.47 3.58 1.81
C MET A 46 -4.49 4.66 2.18
N LYS A 47 -5.75 4.39 1.86
CA LYS A 47 -6.87 5.19 2.32
C LYS A 47 -7.57 4.47 3.47
N VAL A 48 -7.67 5.12 4.62
CA VAL A 48 -8.33 4.59 5.82
C VAL A 48 -9.50 5.48 6.18
N ASN A 49 -10.65 4.90 6.56
CA ASN A 49 -11.80 5.69 7.01
C ASN A 49 -11.72 6.05 8.49
N SER A 50 -12.60 6.93 8.97
CA SER A 50 -12.66 7.38 10.37
C SER A 50 -12.90 6.27 11.41
N LYS A 51 -13.26 5.06 10.97
CA LYS A 51 -13.45 3.88 11.83
C LYS A 51 -12.25 2.93 11.79
N GLY A 52 -11.17 3.29 11.10
CA GLY A 52 -9.94 2.51 10.99
C GLY A 52 -9.96 1.41 9.93
N TYR A 53 -10.95 1.38 9.03
CA TYR A 53 -11.00 0.39 7.95
C TYR A 53 -10.28 0.86 6.70
N VAL A 54 -9.54 -0.05 6.08
CA VAL A 54 -8.92 0.16 4.77
C VAL A 54 -10.00 0.31 3.71
N ARG A 55 -9.88 1.36 2.89
CA ARG A 55 -10.77 1.67 1.77
C ARG A 55 -10.10 1.48 0.43
N CYS A 56 -8.82 1.80 0.33
CA CYS A 56 -8.03 1.64 -0.88
C CYS A 56 -6.57 1.36 -0.51
N ILE A 57 -5.90 0.54 -1.32
CA ILE A 57 -4.46 0.32 -1.28
C ILE A 57 -3.90 0.61 -2.68
N SER A 58 -2.76 1.27 -2.79
CA SER A 58 -2.05 1.45 -4.06
C SER A 58 -0.55 1.21 -3.92
N GLY A 59 0.11 0.90 -5.03
CA GLY A 59 1.58 0.78 -5.11
C GLY A 59 2.32 2.12 -5.20
N GLU A 60 1.68 3.24 -4.89
CA GLU A 60 2.27 4.58 -5.02
C GLU A 60 3.28 4.80 -3.89
N SER A 61 4.54 4.44 -4.14
CA SER A 61 5.60 4.39 -3.13
C SER A 61 6.89 5.11 -3.53
N GLY A 62 6.82 5.97 -4.54
CA GLY A 62 7.97 6.70 -5.07
C GLY A 62 9.08 5.75 -5.55
N HIS A 63 10.23 5.78 -4.86
CA HIS A 63 11.45 5.05 -5.22
C HIS A 63 11.36 3.52 -5.08
N TYR A 64 10.39 2.99 -4.30
CA TYR A 64 10.25 1.54 -4.15
C TYR A 64 9.68 0.85 -5.39
N GLN A 65 9.00 1.59 -6.28
CA GLN A 65 8.57 1.14 -7.61
C GLN A 65 8.09 -0.32 -7.68
N PRO A 66 7.09 -0.72 -6.87
CA PRO A 66 6.65 -2.10 -6.79
C PRO A 66 6.09 -2.54 -8.15
N THR A 67 6.49 -3.72 -8.58
CA THR A 67 5.95 -4.37 -9.77
C THR A 67 4.47 -4.69 -9.60
N VAL A 68 3.75 -4.86 -10.70
CA VAL A 68 2.35 -5.33 -10.73
C VAL A 68 2.17 -6.58 -9.85
N ALA A 69 3.08 -7.54 -9.93
CA ALA A 69 3.04 -8.77 -9.14
C ALA A 69 3.21 -8.51 -7.63
N GLN A 70 4.08 -7.58 -7.23
CA GLN A 70 4.23 -7.20 -5.83
C GLN A 70 2.98 -6.50 -5.30
N ILE A 71 2.41 -5.55 -6.06
CA ILE A 71 1.19 -4.83 -5.64
C ILE A 71 0.01 -5.81 -5.49
N LYS A 72 -0.12 -6.81 -6.37
CA LYS A 72 -1.12 -7.88 -6.23
C LYS A 72 -1.02 -8.63 -4.88
N ASN A 73 0.16 -8.70 -4.27
CA ASN A 73 0.34 -9.36 -2.98
C ASN A 73 0.05 -8.45 -1.77
N TYR A 74 -0.17 -7.14 -1.97
CA TYR A 74 -0.38 -6.21 -0.86
C TYR A 74 -1.56 -6.57 0.05
N PRO A 75 -2.74 -6.98 -0.46
CA PRO A 75 -3.84 -7.41 0.40
C PRO A 75 -3.42 -8.54 1.35
N GLN A 76 -2.73 -9.56 0.84
CA GLN A 76 -2.25 -10.67 1.65
C GLN A 76 -1.21 -10.23 2.70
N VAL A 77 -0.27 -9.36 2.33
CA VAL A 77 0.74 -8.82 3.26
C VAL A 77 0.06 -8.05 4.40
N ILE A 78 -0.95 -7.24 4.07
CA ILE A 78 -1.70 -6.42 5.03
C ILE A 78 -2.63 -7.30 5.90
N GLU A 79 -3.21 -8.36 5.35
CA GLU A 79 -4.03 -9.31 6.11
C GLU A 79 -3.20 -10.16 7.08
N ASN A 80 -1.99 -10.57 6.67
CA ASN A 80 -1.08 -11.36 7.51
C ASN A 80 -0.67 -10.65 8.79
N ILE A 81 -0.66 -9.31 8.78
CA ILE A 81 -0.36 -8.48 9.96
C ILE A 81 -1.62 -8.10 10.75
N GLY A 82 -2.78 -8.68 10.38
CA GLY A 82 -4.03 -8.55 11.11
C GLY A 82 -4.85 -7.30 10.75
N VAL A 83 -4.68 -6.71 9.57
CA VAL A 83 -5.52 -5.62 9.07
C VAL A 83 -6.55 -6.18 8.08
N ASN A 84 -7.81 -5.81 8.26
CA ASN A 84 -8.89 -6.28 7.38
C ASN A 84 -8.89 -5.46 6.06
N THR A 85 -8.86 -6.15 4.91
CA THR A 85 -8.98 -5.55 3.57
C THR A 85 -10.29 -5.91 2.85
N ASP A 86 -11.24 -6.53 3.56
CA ASP A 86 -12.54 -6.90 3.02
C ASP A 86 -13.33 -5.67 2.54
N GLY A 87 -13.76 -5.73 1.29
CA GLY A 87 -14.50 -4.62 0.67
C GLY A 87 -13.64 -3.39 0.36
N SER A 88 -12.32 -3.47 0.53
CA SER A 88 -11.38 -2.45 0.08
C SER A 88 -11.16 -2.54 -1.43
N TRP A 89 -10.71 -1.43 -2.00
CA TRP A 89 -10.25 -1.34 -3.39
C TRP A 89 -8.73 -1.46 -3.44
N ILE A 90 -8.22 -1.81 -4.62
CA ILE A 90 -6.80 -1.75 -4.93
C ILE A 90 -6.59 -1.06 -6.27
N ARG A 91 -5.58 -0.18 -6.33
CA ARG A 91 -5.08 0.42 -7.56
C ARG A 91 -3.71 -0.15 -7.87
N ILE A 92 -3.62 -0.86 -8.98
CA ILE A 92 -2.41 -1.48 -9.49
C ILE A 92 -1.94 -0.66 -10.67
N SER A 93 -0.76 -0.10 -10.55
CA SER A 93 -0.09 0.65 -11.60
C SER A 93 1.20 -0.05 -12.00
N GLU A 94 1.50 -0.05 -13.28
CA GLU A 94 2.82 -0.35 -13.81
C GLU A 94 3.57 0.97 -13.98
N PHE A 95 4.83 1.01 -13.55
CA PHE A 95 5.66 2.22 -13.59
C PHE A 95 6.72 2.07 -14.66
N GLU A 96 6.83 3.06 -15.53
CA GLU A 96 7.96 3.19 -16.43
C GLU A 96 9.03 4.05 -15.78
N THR A 97 10.28 3.61 -15.87
CA THR A 97 11.42 4.27 -15.23
C THR A 97 12.48 4.66 -16.23
N SER A 98 13.06 5.85 -16.05
CA SER A 98 14.27 6.26 -16.77
C SER A 98 15.49 5.42 -16.39
N MET A 99 16.59 5.53 -17.16
CA MET A 99 17.88 4.91 -16.81
C MET A 99 18.47 5.38 -15.47
N SER A 100 17.94 6.46 -14.89
CA SER A 100 18.32 6.97 -13.57
C SER A 100 17.30 6.63 -12.48
N ASN A 101 16.44 5.63 -12.72
CA ASN A 101 15.41 5.11 -11.81
C ASN A 101 14.35 6.13 -11.37
N TYR A 102 14.16 7.23 -12.11
CA TYR A 102 13.00 8.10 -11.90
C TYR A 102 11.79 7.54 -12.63
N VAL A 103 10.62 7.53 -11.96
CA VAL A 103 9.34 7.24 -12.60
C VAL A 103 9.06 8.31 -13.64
N ILE A 104 8.90 7.91 -14.90
CA ILE A 104 8.63 8.79 -16.05
C ILE A 104 7.18 8.67 -16.53
N ASP A 105 6.56 7.51 -16.36
CA ASP A 105 5.14 7.30 -16.64
C ASP A 105 4.56 6.24 -15.70
N SER A 106 3.24 6.19 -15.60
CA SER A 106 2.52 5.13 -14.90
C SER A 106 1.23 4.75 -15.62
N HIS A 107 1.02 3.47 -15.87
CA HIS A 107 -0.18 2.94 -16.46
C HIS A 107 -1.02 2.18 -15.43
N VAL A 108 -2.31 2.47 -15.33
CA VAL A 108 -3.21 1.74 -14.43
C VAL A 108 -3.61 0.41 -15.06
N VAL A 109 -3.12 -0.68 -14.49
CA VAL A 109 -3.45 -2.05 -14.91
C VAL A 109 -4.78 -2.49 -14.31
N TYR A 110 -5.08 -2.08 -13.07
CA TYR A 110 -6.32 -2.42 -12.39
C TYR A 110 -6.71 -1.33 -11.38
N ASN A 111 -8.01 -1.03 -11.30
CA ASN A 111 -8.55 -0.16 -10.27
C ASN A 111 -9.96 -0.65 -9.91
N GLY A 112 -10.09 -1.36 -8.80
CA GLY A 112 -11.35 -1.96 -8.42
C GLY A 112 -11.31 -2.71 -7.09
N PRO A 113 -12.41 -3.38 -6.72
CA PRO A 113 -12.50 -4.15 -5.48
C PRO A 113 -11.50 -5.30 -5.43
N ILE A 114 -10.79 -5.47 -4.31
CA ILE A 114 -9.78 -6.54 -4.14
C ILE A 114 -10.35 -7.93 -4.49
N LYS A 115 -11.62 -8.20 -4.13
CA LYS A 115 -12.32 -9.45 -4.45
C LYS A 115 -12.41 -9.79 -5.95
N TYR A 116 -12.17 -8.84 -6.84
CA TYR A 116 -12.24 -9.00 -8.30
C TYR A 116 -10.89 -8.72 -8.96
N MET A 117 -9.80 -8.75 -8.19
CA MET A 117 -8.47 -8.55 -8.70
C MET A 117 -8.07 -9.71 -9.63
N PRO A 118 -7.49 -9.43 -10.81
CA PRO A 118 -7.01 -10.47 -11.71
C PRO A 118 -5.88 -11.26 -11.03
N GLN A 119 -5.94 -12.59 -11.13
CA GLN A 119 -4.88 -13.48 -10.66
C GLN A 119 -3.62 -13.30 -11.51
#